data_AF-A0A2S6AZQ9-F1
#
_entry.id   AF-A0A2S6AZQ9-F1
#
_cell.length_a   1.000
_cell.length_b   1.000
_cell.length_c   1.000
_cell.angle_alpha   90.00
_cell.angle_beta   90.00
_cell.angle_gamma   90.00
#
_symmetry.space_group_name_H-M   'P 1'
#
loop_
_entity.id
_entity.type
_entity.pdbx_description
1 polymer ?
#
loop_
_entity_poly.entity_id
_entity_poly.type
_entity_poly.pdbx_seq_one_letter_code
_entity_poly.pdbx_strand_id
1 'polypeptide(L)' 'NGLWGPRNLPPEIVKTLNGHFNEILKMPEIVARMAGLGTTPVGGDADVLGKTNAADYTRFGKVIKELGIQAD' A
#
# COMPACT_ATOMS: atom_id res chain seq x y z
N ASN A 1 2.80 2.31 -3.63
CA ASN A 1 3.70 1.89 -2.52
C ASN A 1 2.86 1.40 -1.37
N GLY A 2 3.29 0.34 -0.69
CA GLY A 2 2.60 -0.24 0.46
C GLY A 2 3.56 -1.09 1.29
N LEU A 3 3.09 -1.55 2.45
CA LEU A 3 3.82 -2.48 3.31
C LEU A 3 2.98 -3.74 3.47
N TRP A 4 3.58 -4.90 3.26
CA TRP A 4 2.92 -6.20 3.31
C TRP A 4 3.59 -7.09 4.35
N GLY A 5 2.76 -7.80 5.12
CA GLY A 5 3.20 -8.85 6.02
C GLY A 5 3.04 -10.25 5.42
N PRO A 6 3.59 -11.28 6.07
CA PRO A 6 3.36 -12.68 5.70
C PRO A 6 1.87 -13.05 5.71
N ARG A 7 1.51 -14.05 4.91
CA ARG A 7 0.19 -14.68 5.01
C ARG A 7 -0.02 -15.19 6.43
N ASN A 8 -1.16 -14.86 7.04
CA ASN A 8 -1.54 -15.18 8.42
C ASN A 8 -0.76 -14.42 9.51
N LEU A 9 -0.18 -13.25 9.20
CA LEU A 9 0.29 -12.35 10.25
C LEU A 9 -0.87 -12.07 11.25
N PRO A 10 -0.67 -12.28 12.57
CA PRO A 10 -1.73 -12.08 13.55
C PRO A 10 -2.37 -10.69 13.49
N PRO A 11 -3.72 -10.57 13.59
CA PRO A 11 -4.40 -9.29 13.45
C PRO A 11 -3.93 -8.19 14.41
N GLU A 12 -3.57 -8.56 15.64
CA GLU A 12 -3.07 -7.59 16.62
C GLU A 12 -1.72 -7.01 16.20
N ILE A 13 -0.84 -7.82 15.58
CA ILE A 13 0.45 -7.32 15.06
C ILE A 13 0.20 -6.38 13.89
N VAL A 14 -0.76 -6.71 12.99
CA VAL A 14 -1.16 -5.82 11.89
C VAL A 14 -1.63 -4.48 12.44
N LYS A 15 -2.48 -4.49 13.47
CA LYS A 15 -3.02 -3.30 14.11
C LYS A 15 -1.91 -2.46 14.76
N THR A 16 -1.00 -3.07 15.52
CA THR A 16 0.13 -2.36 16.15
C THR A 16 1.02 -1.69 15.11
N LEU A 17 1.44 -2.43 14.07
CA LEU A 17 2.30 -1.89 13.04
C LEU A 17 1.61 -0.77 12.24
N ASN A 18 0.36 -0.99 11.82
CA ASN A 18 -0.42 0.01 11.08
C ASN A 18 -0.57 1.30 11.90
N GLY A 19 -0.83 1.19 13.21
CA GLY A 19 -0.90 2.33 14.12
C GLY A 19 0.38 3.17 14.11
N HIS A 20 1.53 2.54 14.33
CA HIS A 20 2.82 3.25 14.30
C HIS A 20 3.13 3.84 12.93
N PHE A 21 2.82 3.16 11.84
CA PHE A 21 3.01 3.74 10.50
C PHE A 21 2.13 4.97 10.29
N ASN A 22 0.89 4.94 10.75
CA ASN A 22 -0.01 6.10 10.65
C ASN A 22 0.45 7.30 11.48
N GLU A 23 1.15 7.07 12.60
CA GLU A 23 1.80 8.13 13.37
C GLU A 23 3.00 8.70 12.61
N ILE A 24 3.88 7.83 12.09
CA ILE A 24 5.09 8.23 11.35
C ILE A 24 4.74 9.01 10.08
N LEU A 25 3.70 8.60 9.35
CA LEU A 25 3.28 9.28 8.12
C LEU A 25 2.75 10.70 8.35
N LYS A 26 2.46 11.09 9.60
CA LYS A 26 2.06 12.44 9.98
C LYS A 26 3.24 13.32 10.43
N MET A 27 4.42 12.74 10.62
CA MET A 27 5.61 13.49 11.04
C MET A 27 6.05 14.46 9.93
N PRO A 28 6.24 15.77 10.22
CA PRO A 28 6.52 16.78 9.20
C PRO A 28 7.74 16.46 8.33
N GLU A 29 8.82 15.94 8.93
CA GLU A 29 10.04 15.54 8.24
C GLU A 29 9.82 14.38 7.27
N ILE A 30 8.92 13.45 7.62
CA ILE A 30 8.56 12.32 6.77
C ILE A 30 7.70 12.79 5.60
N VAL A 31 6.71 13.66 5.86
CA VAL A 31 5.89 14.29 4.82
C VAL A 31 6.76 15.05 3.83
N ALA A 32 7.69 15.89 4.32
CA ALA A 32 8.60 16.66 3.49
C ALA A 32 9.51 15.76 2.64
N ARG A 33 10.05 14.68 3.23
CA ARG A 33 10.87 13.71 2.50
C ARG A 33 10.07 12.98 1.42
N MET A 34 8.86 12.54 1.72
CA MET A 34 7.99 11.86 0.76
C MET A 34 7.59 12.78 -0.39
N ALA A 35 7.27 14.05 -0.10
CA ALA A 35 7.00 15.06 -1.10
C ALA A 35 8.22 15.31 -2.02
N GLY A 36 9.42 15.38 -1.44
CA GLY A 36 10.67 15.48 -2.21
C GLY A 36 10.93 14.30 -3.14
N LEU A 37 10.33 13.13 -2.87
CA LEU A 37 10.36 11.94 -3.73
C LEU A 37 9.17 11.87 -4.70
N GLY A 38 8.32 12.89 -4.75
CA GLY A 38 7.13 12.91 -5.60
C GLY A 38 5.99 11.99 -5.12
N THR A 39 5.95 11.68 -3.82
CA THR A 39 4.94 10.79 -3.22
C THR A 39 4.12 11.51 -2.16
N THR A 40 2.84 11.16 -2.06
CA THR A 40 1.94 11.66 -1.01
C THR A 40 1.66 10.54 -0.01
N PRO A 41 1.91 10.75 1.30
CA PRO A 41 1.51 9.79 2.32
C PRO A 41 -0.02 9.70 2.38
N VAL A 42 -0.55 8.47 2.32
CA VAL A 42 -2.00 8.23 2.42
C VAL A 42 -2.36 7.72 3.82
N GLY A 43 -1.63 6.69 4.30
CA GLY A 43 -1.95 6.02 5.57
C GLY A 43 -3.35 5.38 5.55
N GLY A 44 -3.94 5.25 6.74
CA GLY A 44 -5.29 4.72 6.95
C GLY A 44 -5.31 3.27 7.40
N ASP A 45 -6.51 2.70 7.41
CA ASP A 45 -6.74 1.33 7.86
C ASP A 45 -6.06 0.32 6.92
N ALA A 46 -5.56 -0.78 7.50
CA ALA A 46 -4.86 -1.82 6.74
C ALA A 46 -5.70 -2.40 5.58
N ASP A 47 -7.02 -2.48 5.78
CA ASP A 47 -7.97 -2.99 4.77
C ASP A 47 -8.08 -2.08 3.53
N VAL A 48 -7.77 -0.78 3.65
CA VAL A 48 -7.80 0.13 2.51
C VAL A 48 -6.79 -0.31 1.47
N LEU A 49 -5.54 -0.60 1.88
CA LEU A 49 -4.50 -1.09 0.98
C LEU A 49 -4.89 -2.46 0.38
N GLY A 50 -5.48 -3.34 1.17
CA GLY A 50 -5.98 -4.63 0.69
C GLY A 50 -7.02 -4.48 -0.44
N LYS A 51 -7.98 -3.56 -0.28
CA LYS A 51 -8.99 -3.25 -1.29
C LYS A 51 -8.39 -2.61 -2.54
N THR A 52 -7.48 -1.65 -2.38
CA THR A 52 -6.77 -1.03 -3.51
C THR A 52 -6.02 -2.06 -4.33
N ASN A 53 -5.26 -2.95 -3.67
CA ASN A 53 -4.54 -4.02 -4.35
C ASN A 53 -5.47 -4.97 -5.13
N ALA A 54 -6.61 -5.35 -4.56
CA ALA A 54 -7.58 -6.23 -5.23
C ALA A 54 -8.22 -5.54 -6.46
N ALA A 55 -8.52 -4.25 -6.35
CA ALA A 55 -9.05 -3.45 -7.45
C ALA A 55 -8.02 -3.30 -8.57
N ASP A 56 -6.77 -2.97 -8.22
CA ASP A 56 -5.67 -2.84 -9.18
C ASP A 56 -5.37 -4.16 -9.87
N TYR A 57 -5.33 -5.27 -9.13
CA TYR A 57 -5.17 -6.61 -9.69
C TYR A 57 -6.25 -6.92 -10.72
N THR A 58 -7.50 -6.59 -10.41
CA THR A 58 -8.63 -6.81 -11.33
C THR A 58 -8.51 -5.95 -12.58
N ARG A 59 -8.24 -4.65 -12.40
CA ARG A 59 -8.13 -3.68 -13.50
C ARG A 59 -6.95 -4.00 -14.42
N PHE A 60 -5.75 -4.12 -13.88
CA PHE A 60 -4.55 -4.34 -14.68
C PHE A 60 -4.48 -5.76 -15.23
N GLY A 61 -4.95 -6.76 -14.48
CA GLY A 61 -5.05 -8.13 -14.97
C GLY A 61 -5.95 -8.25 -16.21
N LYS A 62 -7.05 -7.48 -16.27
CA LYS A 62 -7.89 -7.39 -17.47
C LYS A 62 -7.11 -6.79 -18.65
N VAL A 63 -6.47 -5.64 -18.46
CA VAL A 63 -5.70 -4.95 -19.52
C VAL A 63 -4.57 -5.84 -20.06
N ILE A 64 -3.84 -6.50 -19.17
CA ILE A 64 -2.75 -7.43 -19.54
C ILE A 64 -3.26 -8.54 -20.46
N LYS A 65 -4.40 -9.16 -20.10
CA LYS A 65 -5.00 -10.25 -20.88
C LYS A 65 -5.51 -9.76 -22.24
N GLU A 66 -6.20 -8.62 -22.26
CA GLU A 66 -6.77 -8.05 -23.50
C GLU A 66 -5.70 -7.65 -24.51
N LEU A 67 -4.56 -7.14 -24.02
CA LEU A 67 -3.47 -6.67 -24.87
C LEU A 67 -2.37 -7.72 -25.11
N GLY A 68 -2.52 -8.93 -24.55
CA GLY A 68 -1.51 -9.98 -24.68
C GLY A 68 -0.13 -9.59 -24.11
N ILE A 69 -0.10 -8.73 -23.10
CA ILE A 69 1.15 -8.25 -22.50
C ILE A 69 1.80 -9.40 -21.73
N GLN A 70 3.07 -9.64 -21.99
CA GLN A 70 3.89 -10.61 -21.26
C GLN A 70 5.06 -9.89 -20.60
N ALA A 71 5.42 -10.34 -19.40
CA ALA A 71 6.71 -10.01 -18.81
C ALA A 71 7.78 -10.95 -19.41
N ASP A 72 9.02 -10.49 -19.43
CA ASP A 72 10.18 -11.29 -19.84
C ASP A 72 10.42 -12.50 -18.91
#